data_AF-A0A376RKG1-F1
#
_entry.id   AF-A0A376RKG1-F1
#
_cell.length_a   1.000
_cell.length_b   1.000
_cell.length_c   1.000
_cell.angle_alpha   90.00
_cell.angle_beta   90.00
_cell.angle_gamma   90.00
#
_symmetry.space_group_name_H-M   'P 1'
#
loop_
_entity.id
_entity.type
_entity.pdbx_description
1 polymer ?
#
loop_
_entity_poly.entity_id
_entity_poly.type
_entity_poly.pdbx_seq_one_letter_code
_entity_poly.pdbx_strand_id
1 'polypeptide(L)' 'MYEKGILCMKKNDILQRGPNRFRKKDKINWLLDLLYEQNRVVPVIEGKTLCVAPNFDL' A
#
# COMPACT_ATOMS: atom_id res chain seq x y z
N MET A 1 -23.63 -4.35 -1.22
CA MET A 1 -22.92 -4.09 -2.49
C MET A 1 -21.95 -2.95 -2.22
N TYR A 2 -20.65 -3.22 -2.21
CA TYR A 2 -19.62 -2.18 -2.23
C TYR A 2 -19.09 -2.14 -3.66
N GLU A 3 -19.19 -0.95 -4.26
CA GLU A 3 -18.92 -0.66 -5.66
C GLU A 3 -17.47 -0.95 -6.07
N LYS A 4 -17.30 -1.23 -7.36
CA LYS A 4 -16.06 -1.26 -8.11
C LYS A 4 -14.88 -0.50 -7.46
N GLY A 5 -13.82 -1.23 -7.14
CA GLY A 5 -12.51 -0.88 -7.72
C GLY A 5 -11.55 0.02 -6.95
N ILE A 6 -11.57 0.07 -5.61
CA ILE A 6 -10.38 0.57 -4.90
C ILE A 6 -9.34 -0.55 -4.91
N LEU A 7 -8.28 -0.39 -5.70
CA LEU A 7 -7.18 -1.35 -5.81
C LEU A 7 -6.27 -1.23 -4.58
N CYS A 8 -6.76 -1.61 -3.40
CA CYS A 8 -6.00 -1.56 -2.16
C CYS A 8 -5.26 -2.87 -1.89
N MET A 9 -4.02 -2.78 -1.42
CA MET A 9 -3.22 -3.93 -0.98
C MET A 9 -2.88 -3.82 0.50
N LYS A 10 -2.96 -4.95 1.20
CA LYS A 10 -2.48 -5.04 2.57
C LYS A 10 -0.96 -4.99 2.58
N LYS A 11 -0.38 -4.39 3.62
CA LYS A 11 1.08 -4.32 3.79
C LYS A 11 1.75 -5.71 3.74
N ASN A 12 1.09 -6.74 4.27
CA ASN A 12 1.57 -8.12 4.20
C ASN A 12 1.57 -8.68 2.77
N ASP A 13 0.61 -8.30 1.93
CA ASP A 13 0.59 -8.72 0.53
C ASP A 13 1.69 -8.02 -0.26
N ILE A 14 1.98 -6.75 0.04
CA ILE A 14 3.13 -6.02 -0.54
C ILE A 14 4.45 -6.71 -0.14
N LEU A 15 4.58 -7.14 1.12
CA LEU A 15 5.74 -7.92 1.59
C LEU A 15 5.89 -9.25 0.83
N GLN A 16 4.80 -9.98 0.59
CA GLN A 16 4.87 -11.32 0.01
C GLN A 16 4.93 -11.33 -1.52
N ARG A 17 4.28 -10.35 -2.18
CA ARG A 17 4.08 -10.30 -3.63
C ARG A 17 4.88 -9.19 -4.31
N GLY A 18 5.46 -8.27 -3.55
CA GLY A 18 6.29 -7.21 -4.07
C GLY A 18 7.63 -7.71 -4.64
N PRO A 19 8.30 -6.89 -5.48
CA PRO A 19 9.59 -7.24 -6.04
C PRO A 19 10.60 -7.58 -4.93
N ASN A 20 11.28 -8.72 -5.08
CA ASN A 20 12.25 -9.25 -4.11
C ASN A 20 11.67 -9.62 -2.72
N ARG A 21 10.33 -9.76 -2.59
CA ARG A 21 9.59 -10.07 -1.35
C ARG A 21 9.95 -9.20 -0.14
N PHE A 22 10.56 -8.03 -0.40
CA PHE A 22 11.04 -7.07 0.59
C PHE A 22 11.53 -7.72 1.90
N ARG A 23 12.47 -8.68 1.79
CA ARG A 23 12.99 -9.48 2.92
C ARG A 23 13.45 -8.63 4.11
N LYS A 24 13.85 -7.39 3.87
CA LYS A 24 14.15 -6.39 4.89
C LYS A 24 12.96 -5.45 5.06
N LYS A 25 12.29 -5.54 6.20
CA LYS A 25 11.12 -4.71 6.57
C LYS A 25 11.42 -3.21 6.47
N ASP A 26 12.65 -2.80 6.82
CA ASP A 26 13.07 -1.38 6.80
C ASP A 26 13.01 -0.77 5.40
N LYS A 27 13.37 -1.54 4.37
CA LYS A 27 13.29 -1.08 2.98
C LYS A 27 11.86 -0.83 2.53
N ILE A 28 10.91 -1.61 3.04
CA ILE A 28 9.49 -1.43 2.69
C ILE A 28 8.91 -0.21 3.38
N ASN A 29 9.28 0.04 4.63
CA ASN A 29 8.81 1.23 5.34
C ASN A 29 9.33 2.48 4.62
N TRP A 30 10.63 2.52 4.32
CA TRP A 30 11.22 3.61 3.53
C TRP A 30 10.53 3.81 2.18
N LEU A 31 10.24 2.73 1.45
CA LEU A 31 9.55 2.83 0.16
C LEU A 31 8.12 3.35 0.31
N LEU A 32 7.39 2.88 1.32
CA LEU A 32 6.04 3.36 1.59
C LEU A 32 6.05 4.84 1.98
N ASP A 33 6.97 5.25 2.85
CA ASP A 33 7.14 6.64 3.26
C ASP A 33 7.44 7.53 2.05
N LEU A 34 8.34 7.12 1.16
CA LEU A 34 8.62 7.82 -0.09
C LEU A 34 7.37 7.93 -0.99
N LEU A 35 6.59 6.86 -1.12
CA LEU A 35 5.37 6.86 -1.94
C LEU A 35 4.27 7.73 -1.33
N TYR A 36 4.20 7.82 0.00
CA TYR A 36 3.31 8.74 0.71
C TYR A 36 3.74 10.20 0.50
N GLU A 37 5.03 10.51 0.64
CA GLU A 37 5.57 11.86 0.37
C GLU A 37 5.31 12.31 -1.08
N GLN A 38 5.40 11.38 -2.03
CA GLN A 38 5.10 11.63 -3.43
C GLN A 38 3.60 11.67 -3.74
N ASN A 39 2.74 11.53 -2.72
CA ASN A 39 1.27 11.42 -2.85
C ASN A 39 0.83 10.32 -3.82
N ARG A 40 1.67 9.32 -4.12
CA ARG A 40 1.35 8.24 -5.08
C ARG A 40 0.48 7.16 -4.48
N VAL A 41 0.50 7.02 -3.16
CA VAL A 41 -0.31 6.07 -2.42
C VAL A 41 -0.89 6.74 -1.18
N VAL A 42 -2.02 6.24 -0.71
CA VAL A 42 -2.72 6.71 0.48
C VAL A 42 -3.06 5.55 1.41
N PRO A 43 -3.00 5.75 2.73
CA PRO A 43 -3.45 4.75 3.68
C PRO A 43 -4.98 4.72 3.68
N VAL A 44 -5.56 3.53 3.54
CA VAL A 44 -7.00 3.28 3.57
C VAL A 44 -7.31 2.28 4.66
N ILE A 45 -8.31 2.55 5.49
CA ILE A 45 -8.75 1.59 6.52
C ILE A 45 -9.88 0.74 5.95
N GLU A 46 -9.62 -0.56 5.84
CA GLU A 46 -10.62 -1.56 5.46
C GLU A 46 -11.03 -2.35 6.72
N GLY A 47 -12.16 -1.96 7.32
CA GLY A 47 -12.64 -2.49 8.59
C GLY A 47 -11.71 -2.14 9.75
N LYS A 48 -10.82 -3.07 10.13
CA LYS A 48 -9.78 -2.88 11.17
C LYS A 48 -8.35 -2.93 10.61
N THR A 49 -8.19 -3.16 9.31
CA THR A 49 -6.87 -3.34 8.69
C THR A 49 -6.46 -2.09 7.93
N LEU A 50 -5.22 -1.64 8.14
CA LEU A 50 -4.62 -0.59 7.33
C LEU A 50 -4.13 -1.19 5.99
N CYS A 51 -4.74 -0.74 4.91
CA CYS A 51 -4.41 -1.06 3.53
C CYS A 51 -3.74 0.15 2.86
N VAL A 52 -3.02 -0.09 1.78
CA VAL A 52 -2.41 0.95 0.95
C VAL A 52 -3.12 0.95 -0.39
N ALA A 53 -3.65 2.09 -0.80
CA ALA A 53 -4.28 2.26 -2.11
C ALA A 53 -3.44 3.23 -2.95
N PRO A 54 -3.35 3.04 -4.27
CA PRO A 54 -2.82 4.06 -5.16
C PRO A 54 -3.70 5.31 -5.10
N ASN A 55 -3.06 6.47 -5.14
CA ASN A 55 -3.74 7.74 -5.33
C ASN A 55 -3.94 7.96 -6.84
N PHE A 56 -5.19 7.98 -7.29
CA PHE A 56 -5.52 8.16 -8.71
C PHE A 56 -5.73 9.63 -9.09
N ASP A 57 -5.66 10.56 -8.14
CA ASP A 57 -5.86 12.00 -8.35
C ASP A 57 -4.57 12.74 -8.81
N LEU A 58 -3.56 12.01 -9.30
CA LEU A 58 -2.25 12.52 -9.76
C LEU A 58 -2.13 12.60 -11.29
#